data_AF-L7MEW1-F1
#
_entry.id   AF-L7MEW1-F1
#
_cell.length_a   1.000
_cell.length_b   1.000
_cell.length_c   1.000
_cell.angle_alpha   90.00
_cell.angle_beta   90.00
_cell.angle_gamma   90.00
#
_symmetry.space_group_name_H-M   'P 1'
#
loop_
_entity.id
_entity.type
_entity.pdbx_description
1 polymer ?
#
loop_
_entity_poly.entity_id
_entity_poly.type
_entity_poly.pdbx_seq_one_letter_code
_entity_poly.pdbx_strand_id
1 'polypeptide(L)'
;LCSSCRYGIANEAVAVAHYEKVLKAMGHNVAVSTCGLLLNPAFPWLGALPDRIVYDPLDLSYGLVEVKCPYCLRDTKGEEFVGLSFCFEPTDSGPKLSREHHYYSLLIGQMGVSELSWGDFVIFSRNFILIERVRLNKNEWQVMTGKLQHFYFSTLLPFLETTAMTACSA
;
A
#
# COMPACT_ATOMS: atom_id res chain seq x y z
N LEU A 1 5.79 -0.14 19.77
CA LEU A 1 6.21 0.12 18.37
C LEU A 1 7.73 0.21 18.31
N CYS A 2 8.38 -0.39 17.31
CA CYS A 2 9.82 -0.24 17.12
C CYS A 2 10.17 1.17 16.61
N SER A 3 11.44 1.54 16.61
CA SER A 3 11.89 2.87 16.15
C SER A 3 11.52 3.15 14.70
N SER A 4 11.58 2.14 13.82
CA SER A 4 11.16 2.27 12.43
C SER A 4 9.67 2.57 12.29
N CYS A 5 8.80 1.88 13.05
CA CYS A 5 7.37 2.15 13.02
C CYS A 5 7.02 3.55 13.54
N ARG A 6 7.64 3.99 14.63
CA ARG A 6 7.43 5.35 15.15
C ARG A 6 7.86 6.42 14.15
N TYR A 7 8.99 6.19 13.46
CA TYR A 7 9.45 7.09 12.41
C TYR A 7 8.47 7.14 11.24
N GLY A 8 7.95 5.98 10.80
CA GLY A 8 6.92 5.90 9.77
C GLY A 8 5.71 6.77 10.10
N ILE A 9 5.09 6.51 11.26
CA ILE A 9 3.90 7.22 11.74
C ILE A 9 4.16 8.74 11.84
N ALA A 10 5.31 9.14 12.37
CA ALA A 10 5.62 10.56 12.55
C ALA A 10 5.82 11.31 11.23
N ASN A 11 6.16 10.63 10.13
CA ASN A 11 6.46 11.26 8.85
C ASN A 11 5.36 11.06 7.79
N GLU A 12 4.39 10.19 8.01
CA GLU A 12 3.34 9.88 7.03
C GLU A 12 2.57 11.13 6.59
N ALA A 13 2.13 11.98 7.52
CA ALA A 13 1.41 13.22 7.18
C ALA A 13 2.28 14.19 6.36
N VAL A 14 3.58 14.26 6.65
CA VAL A 14 4.53 15.08 5.90
C VAL A 14 4.71 14.53 4.49
N ALA A 15 4.83 13.21 4.36
CA ALA A 15 4.94 12.52 3.07
C ALA A 15 3.71 12.77 2.19
N VAL A 16 2.49 12.70 2.75
CA VAL A 16 1.25 12.98 2.03
C VAL A 16 1.20 14.43 1.54
N ALA A 17 1.59 15.40 2.37
CA ALA A 17 1.65 16.80 1.96
C ALA A 17 2.68 17.05 0.83
N HIS A 18 3.78 16.29 0.81
CA HIS A 18 4.74 16.33 -0.30
C HIS A 18 4.19 15.68 -1.57
N TYR A 19 3.52 14.54 -1.43
CA TYR A 19 2.83 13.85 -2.52
C TYR A 19 1.83 14.79 -3.23
N GLU A 20 0.97 15.47 -2.47
CA GLU A 20 0.00 16.42 -3.04
C GLU A 20 0.66 17.57 -3.80
N LYS A 21 1.77 18.11 -3.27
CA LYS A 21 2.54 19.17 -3.94
C LYS A 21 3.18 18.70 -5.24
N VAL A 22 3.75 17.50 -5.26
CA VAL A 22 4.37 16.92 -6.45
C VAL A 22 3.32 16.68 -7.54
N LEU A 23 2.21 16.04 -7.19
CA LEU A 23 1.12 15.80 -8.13
C LEU A 23 0.54 17.11 -8.68
N LYS A 24 0.32 18.11 -7.83
CA LYS A 24 -0.12 19.43 -8.26
C LYS A 24 0.84 20.08 -9.26
N ALA A 25 2.15 19.98 -9.03
CA ALA A 25 3.16 20.49 -9.97
C ALA A 25 3.15 19.74 -11.31
N MET A 26 2.71 18.48 -11.32
CA MET A 26 2.50 17.66 -12.52
C MET A 26 1.12 17.88 -13.17
N GLY A 27 0.31 18.81 -12.66
CA GLY A 27 -1.03 19.12 -13.17
C GLY A 27 -2.16 18.30 -12.54
N HIS A 28 -1.85 17.36 -11.65
CA HIS A 28 -2.83 16.55 -10.92
C HIS A 28 -3.27 17.27 -9.64
N ASN A 29 -4.34 18.06 -9.71
CA ASN A 29 -4.97 18.69 -8.53
C ASN A 29 -5.81 17.68 -7.75
N VAL A 30 -5.14 16.71 -7.13
CA VAL A 30 -5.79 15.63 -6.40
C VAL A 30 -6.50 16.11 -5.12
N ALA A 31 -7.53 15.40 -4.71
CA ALA A 31 -8.16 15.54 -3.40
C ALA A 31 -7.87 14.30 -2.55
N VAL A 32 -7.09 14.47 -1.48
CA VAL A 32 -6.66 13.37 -0.60
C VAL A 32 -7.48 13.37 0.68
N SER A 33 -7.87 12.19 1.16
CA SER A 33 -8.66 11.99 2.37
C SER A 33 -8.12 10.83 3.20
N THR A 34 -8.21 10.94 4.52
CA THR A 34 -7.96 9.81 5.43
C THR A 34 -9.08 8.78 5.32
N CYS A 35 -8.77 7.51 5.58
CA CYS A 35 -9.75 6.44 5.63
C CYS A 35 -9.49 5.50 6.81
N GLY A 36 -10.55 4.78 7.21
CA GLY A 36 -10.45 3.68 8.15
C GLY A 36 -10.34 2.33 7.44
N LEU A 37 -10.71 1.26 8.15
CA LEU A 37 -10.79 -0.07 7.56
C LEU A 37 -11.85 -0.10 6.46
N LEU A 38 -11.44 -0.46 5.24
CA LEU A 38 -12.29 -0.67 4.10
C LEU A 38 -12.69 -2.15 4.05
N LEU A 39 -14.00 -2.39 3.97
CA LEU A 39 -14.59 -3.73 3.89
C LEU A 39 -15.36 -3.87 2.59
N ASN A 40 -15.27 -5.05 1.99
CA ASN A 40 -16.05 -5.39 0.81
C ASN A 40 -17.10 -6.46 1.19
N PRO A 41 -18.41 -6.19 1.01
CA PRO A 41 -19.45 -7.18 1.28
C PRO A 41 -19.32 -8.49 0.48
N ALA A 42 -18.67 -8.45 -0.69
CA ALA A 42 -18.38 -9.65 -1.49
C ALA A 42 -17.26 -10.52 -0.89
N PHE A 43 -16.39 -9.92 -0.07
CA PHE A 43 -15.28 -10.58 0.60
C PHE A 43 -15.25 -10.17 2.09
N PRO A 44 -16.28 -10.53 2.88
CA PRO A 44 -16.45 -10.01 4.26
C PRO A 44 -15.36 -10.49 5.23
N TRP A 45 -14.56 -11.48 4.81
CA TRP A 45 -13.42 -12.03 5.52
C TRP A 45 -12.09 -11.29 5.21
N LEU A 46 -12.13 -10.27 4.33
CA LEU A 46 -11.02 -9.40 3.99
C LEU A 46 -11.31 -7.95 4.38
N GLY A 47 -10.25 -7.26 4.82
CA GLY A 47 -10.26 -5.82 5.02
C GLY A 47 -8.97 -5.20 4.50
N ALA A 48 -9.07 -3.96 4.06
CA ALA A 48 -7.94 -3.16 3.60
C ALA A 48 -7.82 -1.87 4.41
N LEU A 49 -6.59 -1.47 4.72
CA LEU A 49 -6.31 -0.24 5.45
C LEU A 49 -5.28 0.57 4.67
N PRO A 50 -5.67 1.25 3.58
CA PRO A 50 -4.77 2.17 2.90
C PRO A 50 -4.51 3.40 3.77
N ASP A 51 -3.37 4.05 3.56
CA ASP A 51 -3.06 5.28 4.29
C ASP A 51 -4.03 6.40 3.87
N ARG A 52 -4.27 6.57 2.57
CA ARG A 52 -5.21 7.59 2.06
C ARG A 52 -6.08 7.06 0.92
N ILE A 53 -7.26 7.68 0.77
CA ILE A 53 -8.03 7.67 -0.48
C ILE A 53 -7.74 8.96 -1.23
N VAL A 54 -7.65 8.88 -2.54
CA VAL A 54 -7.35 10.02 -3.40
C VAL A 54 -8.30 10.05 -4.59
N TYR A 55 -8.83 11.22 -4.89
CA TYR A 55 -9.52 11.49 -6.16
C TYR A 55 -8.60 12.27 -7.09
N ASP A 56 -8.41 11.79 -8.31
CA ASP A 56 -7.64 12.47 -9.33
C ASP A 56 -8.57 13.02 -10.43
N PRO A 57 -8.72 14.34 -10.57
CA PRO A 57 -9.60 14.92 -11.57
C PRO A 57 -9.11 14.72 -13.01
N LEU A 58 -7.84 14.37 -13.24
CA LEU A 58 -7.34 14.05 -14.58
C LEU A 58 -7.68 12.62 -15.01
N ASP A 59 -7.70 11.66 -14.07
CA ASP A 59 -8.11 10.27 -14.32
C ASP A 59 -9.63 10.06 -14.07
N LEU A 60 -10.33 11.11 -13.59
CA LEU A 60 -11.76 11.10 -13.24
C LEU A 60 -12.16 9.92 -12.35
N SER A 61 -11.25 9.49 -11.47
CA SER A 61 -11.40 8.26 -10.70
C SER A 61 -10.78 8.37 -9.31
N TYR A 62 -11.27 7.51 -8.42
CA TYR A 62 -10.67 7.32 -7.10
C TYR A 62 -9.58 6.25 -7.17
N GLY A 63 -8.54 6.47 -6.38
CA GLY A 63 -7.49 5.53 -6.06
C GLY A 63 -7.13 5.59 -4.58
N LEU A 64 -6.09 4.86 -4.20
CA LEU A 64 -5.54 4.88 -2.84
C LEU A 64 -4.08 5.31 -2.85
N VAL A 65 -3.57 5.70 -1.68
CA VAL A 65 -2.15 5.99 -1.48
C VAL A 65 -1.64 5.11 -0.34
N GLU A 66 -0.52 4.44 -0.59
CA GLU A 66 0.22 3.68 0.42
C GLU A 66 1.59 4.31 0.60
N VAL A 67 1.86 4.80 1.80
CA VAL A 67 3.04 5.58 2.15
C VAL A 67 4.00 4.73 2.97
N LYS A 68 5.28 4.81 2.63
CA LYS A 68 6.37 4.23 3.40
C LYS A 68 7.43 5.29 3.66
N CYS A 69 7.73 5.51 4.94
CA CYS A 69 8.87 6.33 5.37
C CYS A 69 9.91 5.44 6.07
N PRO A 70 10.74 4.69 5.33
CA PRO A 70 11.68 3.75 5.91
C PRO A 70 12.82 4.48 6.66
N TYR A 71 13.00 4.13 7.95
CA TYR A 71 14.02 4.75 8.81
C TYR A 71 15.45 4.59 8.29
N CYS A 72 15.74 3.50 7.55
CA CYS A 72 17.05 3.28 6.94
C CYS A 72 17.37 4.28 5.82
N LEU A 73 16.37 4.92 5.22
CA LEU A 73 16.54 5.88 4.13
C LEU A 73 16.41 7.34 4.57
N ARG A 74 16.25 7.59 5.89
CA ARG A 74 15.95 8.93 6.44
C ARG A 74 16.97 10.01 6.06
N ASP A 75 18.24 9.61 5.88
CA ASP A 75 19.37 10.49 5.58
C ASP A 75 19.91 10.26 4.14
N THR A 76 19.33 9.31 3.40
CA THR A 76 19.76 8.95 2.03
C THR A 76 19.43 10.08 1.07
N LYS A 77 20.36 10.41 0.16
CA LYS A 77 20.11 11.39 -0.90
C LYS A 77 19.39 10.73 -2.08
N GLY A 78 18.65 11.51 -2.87
CA GLY A 78 17.89 10.98 -4.01
C GLY A 78 18.75 10.22 -5.04
N GLU A 79 19.96 10.72 -5.30
CA GLU A 79 20.92 10.09 -6.23
C GLU A 79 21.42 8.72 -5.73
N GLU A 80 21.65 8.60 -4.43
CA GLU A 80 22.10 7.36 -3.79
C GLU A 80 20.99 6.30 -3.79
N PHE A 81 19.73 6.72 -3.70
CA PHE A 81 18.59 5.82 -3.67
C PHE A 81 18.48 4.97 -4.95
N VAL A 82 18.78 5.54 -6.12
CA VAL A 82 18.65 4.85 -7.42
C VAL A 82 19.53 3.59 -7.48
N GLY A 83 20.63 3.56 -6.72
CA GLY A 83 21.51 2.39 -6.61
C GLY A 83 21.11 1.38 -5.53
N LEU A 84 20.09 1.66 -4.71
CA LEU A 84 19.67 0.77 -3.63
C LEU A 84 18.56 -0.18 -4.10
N SER A 85 18.86 -1.48 -4.14
CA SER A 85 17.85 -2.53 -4.24
C SER A 85 17.08 -2.67 -2.92
N PHE A 86 16.22 -1.71 -2.61
CA PHE A 86 15.38 -1.74 -1.39
C PHE A 86 14.07 -2.49 -1.66
N CYS A 87 13.14 -1.84 -2.35
CA CYS A 87 11.91 -2.46 -2.84
C CYS A 87 11.64 -2.11 -4.31
N PHE A 88 12.62 -1.55 -5.00
CA PHE A 88 12.48 -1.12 -6.39
C PHE A 88 13.48 -1.86 -7.29
N GLU A 89 13.08 -1.98 -8.54
CA GLU A 89 13.89 -2.43 -9.65
C GLU A 89 14.16 -1.24 -10.58
N PRO A 90 15.40 -1.06 -11.06
CA PRO A 90 15.72 -0.03 -12.04
C PRO A 90 15.03 -0.36 -13.37
N THR A 91 14.39 0.65 -13.98
CA THR A 91 13.83 0.55 -15.34
C THR A 91 14.27 1.77 -16.15
N ASP A 92 14.13 1.72 -17.48
CA ASP A 92 14.43 2.85 -18.37
C ASP A 92 13.60 4.11 -18.03
N SER A 93 12.42 3.91 -17.42
CA SER A 93 11.52 4.98 -16.95
C SER A 93 11.76 5.42 -15.51
N GLY A 94 12.81 4.92 -14.85
CA GLY A 94 13.10 5.13 -13.43
C GLY A 94 12.78 3.92 -12.54
N PRO A 95 13.03 3.99 -11.22
CA PRO A 95 12.78 2.90 -10.29
C PRO A 95 11.30 2.54 -10.20
N LYS A 96 10.96 1.25 -10.28
CA LYS A 96 9.59 0.72 -10.06
C LYS A 96 9.56 -0.31 -8.94
N LEU A 97 8.52 -0.30 -8.14
CA LEU A 97 8.23 -1.25 -7.08
C LEU A 97 8.28 -2.67 -7.65
N SER A 98 9.23 -3.45 -7.14
CA SER A 98 9.43 -4.85 -7.50
C SER A 98 8.12 -5.62 -7.32
N ARG A 99 7.75 -6.40 -8.33
CA ARG A 99 6.48 -7.13 -8.36
C ARG A 99 6.48 -8.34 -7.42
N GLU A 100 7.67 -8.78 -7.04
CA GLU A 100 7.93 -9.83 -6.06
C GLU A 100 7.97 -9.29 -4.62
N HIS A 101 8.05 -7.97 -4.43
CA HIS A 101 8.12 -7.38 -3.10
C HIS A 101 6.74 -7.35 -2.42
N HIS A 102 6.70 -7.62 -1.11
CA HIS A 102 5.45 -7.70 -0.35
C HIS A 102 4.62 -6.40 -0.35
N TYR A 103 5.26 -5.24 -0.49
CA TYR A 103 4.54 -3.97 -0.67
C TYR A 103 3.70 -3.92 -1.96
N TYR A 104 4.14 -4.57 -3.04
CA TYR A 104 3.32 -4.69 -4.24
C TYR A 104 2.08 -5.53 -3.96
N SER A 105 2.26 -6.66 -3.26
CA SER A 105 1.14 -7.51 -2.87
C SER A 105 0.16 -6.79 -1.95
N LEU A 106 0.65 -5.95 -1.03
CA LEU A 106 -0.17 -5.13 -0.15
C LEU A 106 -1.03 -4.14 -0.95
N LEU A 107 -0.40 -3.40 -1.88
CA LEU A 107 -1.10 -2.41 -2.72
C LEU A 107 -2.18 -3.06 -3.59
N ILE A 108 -1.87 -4.20 -4.23
CA ILE A 108 -2.84 -4.98 -5.02
C ILE A 108 -4.00 -5.48 -4.16
N GLY A 109 -3.72 -5.99 -2.96
CA GLY A 109 -4.75 -6.45 -2.03
C GLY A 109 -5.66 -5.31 -1.56
N GLN A 110 -5.09 -4.15 -1.23
CA GLN A 110 -5.87 -2.97 -0.86
C GLN A 110 -6.78 -2.52 -2.00
N MET A 111 -6.23 -2.36 -3.21
CA MET A 111 -7.00 -1.98 -4.42
C MET A 111 -8.11 -2.99 -4.73
N GLY A 112 -7.80 -4.28 -4.65
CA GLY A 112 -8.74 -5.37 -4.93
C GLY A 112 -9.91 -5.42 -3.95
N VAL A 113 -9.65 -5.25 -2.65
CA VAL A 113 -10.70 -5.19 -1.62
C VAL A 113 -11.55 -3.94 -1.78
N SER A 114 -10.93 -2.77 -2.00
CA SER A 114 -11.65 -1.49 -2.11
C SER A 114 -12.25 -1.21 -3.49
N GLU A 115 -12.11 -2.13 -4.45
CA GLU A 115 -12.55 -1.98 -5.85
C GLU A 115 -11.99 -0.74 -6.57
N LEU A 116 -10.78 -0.32 -6.18
CA LEU A 116 -10.09 0.82 -6.78
C LEU A 116 -9.20 0.33 -7.93
N SER A 117 -9.22 1.04 -9.05
CA SER A 117 -8.53 0.63 -10.28
C SER A 117 -7.04 1.00 -10.28
N TRP A 118 -6.60 1.84 -9.35
CA TRP A 118 -5.21 2.26 -9.20
C TRP A 118 -4.88 2.67 -7.77
N GLY A 119 -3.59 2.68 -7.48
CA GLY A 119 -3.02 3.13 -6.22
C GLY A 119 -1.63 3.71 -6.43
N ASP A 120 -1.32 4.78 -5.72
CA ASP A 120 0.01 5.40 -5.71
C ASP A 120 0.82 4.82 -4.54
N PHE A 121 1.92 4.16 -4.85
CA PHE A 121 2.90 3.75 -3.86
C PHE A 121 3.92 4.86 -3.66
N VAL A 122 4.07 5.31 -2.41
CA VAL A 122 4.90 6.46 -2.06
C VAL A 122 6.02 6.04 -1.11
N ILE A 123 7.26 6.32 -1.49
CA ILE A 123 8.41 6.25 -0.59
C ILE A 123 8.91 7.65 -0.33
N PHE A 124 8.97 8.01 0.96
CA PHE A 124 9.35 9.33 1.40
C PHE A 124 10.56 9.29 2.35
N SER A 125 11.53 10.14 2.06
CA SER A 125 12.58 10.55 2.99
C SER A 125 12.61 12.08 3.07
N ARG A 126 13.47 12.64 3.94
CA ARG A 126 13.64 14.10 4.01
C ARG A 126 14.21 14.71 2.73
N ASN A 127 14.92 13.91 1.93
CA ASN A 127 15.68 14.40 0.78
C ASN A 127 15.02 14.07 -0.56
N PHE A 128 14.08 13.12 -0.60
CA PHE A 128 13.44 12.71 -1.84
C PHE A 128 12.04 12.11 -1.59
N ILE A 129 11.25 12.09 -2.66
CA ILE A 129 9.98 11.38 -2.73
C ILE A 129 9.92 10.60 -4.04
N LEU A 130 9.46 9.36 -3.95
CA LEU A 130 9.18 8.52 -5.11
C LEU A 130 7.72 8.13 -5.08
N ILE A 131 7.09 8.23 -6.24
CA ILE A 131 5.67 7.96 -6.43
C ILE A 131 5.58 7.07 -7.66
N GLU A 132 5.05 5.86 -7.49
CA GLU A 132 4.65 5.01 -8.61
C GLU A 132 3.14 4.80 -8.57
N ARG A 133 2.46 5.16 -9.66
CA ARG A 133 1.08 4.74 -9.88
C ARG A 133 1.05 3.32 -10.41
N VAL A 134 0.46 2.41 -9.64
CA VAL A 134 0.17 1.04 -10.05
C VAL A 134 -1.30 0.94 -10.43
N ARG A 135 -1.59 0.32 -11.58
CA ARG A 135 -2.96 0.00 -11.99
C ARG A 135 -3.28 -1.44 -11.66
N LEU A 136 -4.47 -1.68 -11.13
CA LEU A 136 -4.91 -3.00 -10.74
C LEU A 136 -5.08 -3.89 -11.98
N ASN A 137 -4.30 -4.96 -12.05
CA ASN A 137 -4.54 -6.04 -12.98
C ASN A 137 -5.56 -7.01 -12.35
N LYS A 138 -6.74 -7.13 -12.98
CA LYS A 138 -7.82 -7.99 -12.47
C LYS A 138 -7.41 -9.46 -12.36
N ASN A 139 -6.55 -9.95 -13.25
CA ASN A 139 -6.08 -11.33 -13.20
C ASN A 139 -5.13 -11.55 -12.00
N GLU A 140 -4.26 -10.57 -11.72
CA GLU A 140 -3.38 -10.61 -10.54
C GLU A 140 -4.20 -10.61 -9.25
N TRP A 141 -5.23 -9.76 -9.18
CA TRP A 141 -6.16 -9.75 -8.05
C TRP A 141 -6.86 -11.11 -7.90
N GLN A 142 -7.44 -11.67 -8.96
CA GLN A 142 -8.10 -12.98 -8.90
C GLN A 142 -7.20 -14.09 -8.36
N VAL A 143 -5.94 -14.15 -8.81
CA VAL A 143 -4.95 -15.11 -8.30
C VAL A 143 -4.67 -14.87 -6.82
N MET A 144 -4.52 -13.62 -6.40
CA MET A 144 -4.30 -13.26 -5.00
C MET A 144 -5.50 -13.59 -4.11
N THR A 145 -6.72 -13.22 -4.51
CA THR A 145 -7.94 -13.50 -3.75
C THR A 145 -8.14 -15.00 -3.57
N GLY A 146 -7.83 -15.82 -4.59
CA GLY A 146 -7.87 -17.28 -4.47
C GLY A 146 -6.96 -17.82 -3.36
N LYS A 147 -5.71 -17.32 -3.28
CA LYS A 147 -4.77 -17.68 -2.20
C LYS A 147 -5.25 -17.22 -0.83
N LEU A 148 -5.75 -15.99 -0.75
CA LEU A 148 -6.29 -15.43 0.49
C LEU A 148 -7.53 -16.21 0.98
N GLN A 149 -8.41 -16.61 0.05
CA GLN A 149 -9.61 -17.38 0.36
C GLN A 149 -9.25 -18.76 0.90
N HIS A 150 -8.31 -19.43 0.24
CA HIS A 150 -7.79 -20.71 0.74
C HIS A 150 -7.18 -20.56 2.14
N PHE A 151 -6.35 -19.54 2.35
CA PHE A 151 -5.76 -19.29 3.67
C PHE A 151 -6.83 -19.04 4.74
N TYR A 152 -7.84 -18.21 4.46
CA TYR A 152 -8.88 -17.91 5.43
C TYR A 152 -9.71 -19.14 5.78
N PHE A 153 -10.30 -19.82 4.79
CA PHE A 153 -11.25 -20.91 5.03
C PHE A 153 -10.60 -22.26 5.33
N SER A 154 -9.42 -22.53 4.77
CA SER A 154 -8.75 -23.84 4.94
C SER A 154 -7.68 -23.85 6.03
N THR A 155 -7.22 -22.68 6.49
CA THR A 155 -6.14 -22.60 7.50
C THR A 155 -6.56 -21.80 8.72
N LEU A 156 -6.88 -20.51 8.55
CA LEU A 156 -7.11 -19.60 9.68
C LEU A 156 -8.40 -19.93 10.43
N LEU A 157 -9.52 -20.06 9.73
CA LEU A 157 -10.81 -20.32 10.35
C LEU A 157 -10.83 -21.64 11.14
N PRO A 158 -10.38 -22.79 10.60
CA PRO A 158 -10.27 -24.03 11.38
C PRO A 158 -9.34 -23.92 12.60
N PHE A 159 -8.23 -23.18 12.47
CA PHE A 159 -7.31 -22.95 13.58
C PHE A 159 -7.99 -22.16 14.72
N LEU A 160 -8.76 -21.13 14.38
CA LEU A 160 -9.50 -20.32 15.35
C LEU A 160 -10.61 -21.12 16.04
N GLU A 161 -11.34 -21.94 15.29
CA GLU A 161 -12.38 -22.83 15.84
C GLU A 161 -11.79 -23.85 16.83
N THR A 162 -10.67 -24.47 16.47
CA THR A 162 -9.99 -25.46 17.33
C THR A 162 -9.46 -24.82 18.61
N THR A 163 -8.89 -23.61 18.51
CA THR A 163 -8.36 -22.86 19.65
C THR A 163 -9.47 -22.36 20.58
N ALA A 164 -10.62 -21.96 20.02
CA ALA A 164 -11.78 -21.57 20.81
C ALA A 164 -12.38 -22.75 21.60
N MET A 165 -12.40 -23.94 21.00
CA MET A 165 -12.86 -25.16 21.67
C MET A 165 -11.94 -25.58 22.82
N THR A 166 -10.63 -25.53 22.65
CA THR A 166 -9.69 -25.85 23.75
C THR A 166 -9.72 -24.81 24.88
N ALA A 167 -9.95 -23.53 24.59
CA ALA A 167 -10.10 -22.49 25.60
C ALA A 167 -11.41 -22.56 26.39
N CYS A 168 -12.50 -23.06 25.81
CA CYS A 168 -13.77 -23.27 26.54
C CYS A 168 -13.81 -24.58 27.35
N SER A 169 -12.82 -25.46 27.16
CA SER A 169 -12.73 -26.77 27.82
C SER A 169 -11.80 -26.77 29.05
N ALA A 170 -11.20 -25.63 29.38
CA ALA A 170 -10.28 -25.41 30.50
C ALA A 170 -10.91 -24.44 31.51
#